data_AF-A0A158IYC2-F1
#
_entry.id   AF-A0A158IYC2-F1
#
_cell.length_a   1.000
_cell.length_b   1.000
_cell.length_c   1.000
_cell.angle_alpha   90.00
_cell.angle_beta   90.00
_cell.angle_gamma   90.00
#
_symmetry.space_group_name_H-M   'P 1'
#
loop_
_entity.id
_entity.type
_entity.pdbx_description
1 polymer ?
#
loop_
_entity_poly.entity_id
_entity_poly.type
_entity_poly.pdbx_seq_one_letter_code
_entity_poly.pdbx_strand_id
1 'polypeptide(L)'
;MLEPIVQRMLLTDKGSVEAPAGTGKTEQITLLAGELPGRWLILTHTVAGVEAIRRRLRKRQVHGEKTQVDTIAAWSYRWARAFPVNSGLASSWTAQSRDWTAVMNAAASLVESGAVGSILKASFDGVLVDEYQDCTVSHHRLVKALSQIMRCYVFGDPLQAIFGFGNDPLVDWESETIKAFPLAGSFSTGHRWNQAGDPDLGMWLIAQRPNFRAGNFDFANAPNCVTWVQSAEEREPRDLKGDCFAKGMRDGHTLSVLHSSVNDAGRAELAKFIGATTVEPIGGRAERNFYDALRSLTGTHLVGAVLELAGSGFAGANAAEKRKRVESILNNPSRMRVPPTPAEFALSNIARDPSLNAVLDALNCIALEPGVTLVRPELINGVRATLRHCVENPDVQLEDASWHVANTRREKGRIIRNRSVGSTLLVKGLEFDHVVITPEACTTRHHWYVALTRAAKSVKILSAKSMFSV
;
A
#
# COMPACT_ATOMS: atom_id res chain seq x y z
N MET A 1 26.81 0.11 12.34
CA MET A 1 27.94 -0.44 11.58
C MET A 1 27.38 -1.12 10.36
N LEU A 2 28.00 -0.92 9.21
CA LEU A 2 27.66 -1.62 7.98
C LEU A 2 27.86 -3.13 8.14
N GLU A 3 26.95 -3.91 7.59
CA GLU A 3 27.12 -5.37 7.57
C GLU A 3 28.32 -5.78 6.70
N PRO A 4 29.04 -6.86 7.03
CA PRO A 4 30.19 -7.33 6.25
C PRO A 4 29.86 -7.57 4.77
N ILE A 5 28.65 -8.02 4.47
CA ILE A 5 28.16 -8.21 3.09
C ILE A 5 28.13 -6.87 2.33
N VAL A 6 27.67 -5.81 2.99
CA VAL A 6 27.64 -4.45 2.41
C VAL A 6 29.06 -3.93 2.20
N GLN A 7 29.96 -4.15 3.17
CA GLN A 7 31.37 -3.77 3.01
C GLN A 7 32.03 -4.47 1.82
N ARG A 8 31.75 -5.76 1.59
CA ARG A 8 32.24 -6.49 0.41
C ARG A 8 31.65 -5.93 -0.89
N MET A 9 30.36 -5.60 -0.90
CA MET A 9 29.70 -4.99 -2.06
C MET A 9 30.37 -3.67 -2.47
N LEU A 10 30.86 -2.88 -1.50
CA LEU A 10 31.52 -1.60 -1.75
C LEU A 10 32.88 -1.72 -2.45
N LEU A 11 33.43 -2.93 -2.61
CA LEU A 11 34.64 -3.18 -3.38
C LEU A 11 34.41 -3.17 -4.90
N THR A 12 33.15 -3.19 -5.35
CA THR A 12 32.78 -3.07 -6.75
C THR A 12 32.00 -1.78 -6.99
N ASP A 13 31.96 -1.30 -8.24
CA ASP A 13 31.16 -0.11 -8.59
C ASP A 13 29.65 -0.39 -8.62
N LYS A 14 29.28 -1.67 -8.79
CA LYS A 14 27.89 -2.11 -8.82
C LYS A 14 27.69 -3.43 -8.11
N GLY A 15 26.55 -3.59 -7.45
CA GLY A 15 26.23 -4.82 -6.75
C GLY A 15 24.79 -4.84 -6.22
N SER A 16 24.36 -6.03 -5.82
CA SER A 16 23.08 -6.25 -5.18
C SER A 16 23.23 -6.90 -3.81
N VAL A 17 22.30 -6.59 -2.92
CA VAL A 17 22.10 -7.32 -1.66
C VAL A 17 20.69 -7.86 -1.62
N GLU A 18 20.57 -9.16 -1.40
CA GLU A 18 19.30 -9.74 -1.00
C GLU A 18 19.05 -9.42 0.48
N ALA A 19 17.96 -8.74 0.77
CA ALA A 19 17.65 -8.27 2.11
C ALA A 19 16.26 -8.76 2.52
N PRO A 20 16.16 -9.96 3.11
CA PRO A 20 14.90 -10.55 3.54
C PRO A 20 14.06 -9.62 4.43
N ALA A 21 12.76 -9.84 4.49
CA ALA A 21 11.86 -9.07 5.33
C ALA A 21 12.40 -8.93 6.77
N GLY A 22 12.33 -7.73 7.34
CA GLY A 22 12.73 -7.49 8.73
C GLY A 22 14.24 -7.51 9.02
N THR A 23 15.10 -7.67 8.01
CA THR A 23 16.57 -7.74 8.19
C THR A 23 17.29 -6.39 8.19
N GLY A 24 16.58 -5.27 8.27
CA GLY A 24 17.22 -3.96 8.39
C GLY A 24 17.72 -3.33 7.08
N LYS A 25 17.20 -3.75 5.93
CA LYS A 25 17.50 -3.17 4.59
C LYS A 25 17.59 -1.64 4.58
N THR A 26 16.51 -0.96 4.97
CA THR A 26 16.46 0.51 4.96
C THR A 26 17.47 1.11 5.94
N GLU A 27 17.78 0.41 7.03
CA GLU A 27 18.80 0.84 7.99
C GLU A 27 20.20 0.83 7.35
N GLN A 28 20.55 -0.25 6.65
CA GLN A 28 21.81 -0.39 5.92
C GLN A 28 21.95 0.65 4.80
N ILE A 29 20.87 0.93 4.05
CA ILE A 29 20.86 2.02 3.04
C ILE A 29 21.18 3.38 3.70
N THR A 30 20.55 3.69 4.83
CA THR A 30 20.78 4.98 5.51
C THR A 30 22.16 5.09 6.15
N LEU A 31 22.70 3.99 6.69
CA LEU A 31 24.07 3.90 7.18
C LEU A 31 25.06 4.19 6.05
N LEU A 32 24.89 3.51 4.92
CA LEU A 32 25.78 3.60 3.79
C LEU A 32 25.81 5.02 3.21
N ALA A 33 24.64 5.65 3.03
CA ALA A 33 24.56 7.03 2.55
C ALA A 33 25.18 8.06 3.52
N GLY A 34 25.20 7.77 4.83
CA GLY A 34 25.80 8.65 5.84
C GLY A 34 27.32 8.48 5.97
N GLU A 35 27.81 7.24 5.92
CA GLU A 35 29.21 6.88 6.14
C GLU A 35 30.07 7.08 4.89
N LEU A 36 29.52 6.92 3.68
CA LEU A 36 30.28 7.13 2.45
C LEU A 36 30.59 8.62 2.19
N PRO A 37 31.71 8.91 1.50
CA PRO A 37 32.00 10.25 1.05
C PRO A 37 31.01 10.69 -0.04
N GLY A 38 30.88 12.01 -0.18
CA GLY A 38 30.10 12.61 -1.26
C GLY A 38 28.58 12.60 -1.06
N ARG A 39 27.85 12.76 -2.16
CA ARG A 39 26.38 12.87 -2.20
C ARG A 39 25.75 11.67 -2.90
N TRP A 40 24.76 11.06 -2.25
CA TRP A 40 24.11 9.84 -2.74
C TRP A 40 22.65 10.05 -3.12
N LEU A 41 22.27 9.55 -4.30
CA LEU A 41 20.88 9.46 -4.71
C LEU A 41 20.27 8.19 -4.12
N ILE A 42 19.14 8.30 -3.43
CA ILE A 42 18.41 7.17 -2.87
C ILE A 42 17.02 7.12 -3.51
N LEU A 43 16.74 6.01 -4.19
CA LEU A 43 15.50 5.79 -4.92
C LEU A 43 14.67 4.66 -4.29
N THR A 44 13.36 4.86 -4.23
CA THR A 44 12.39 3.85 -3.78
C THR A 44 11.08 3.96 -4.57
N HIS A 45 10.11 3.08 -4.34
CA HIS A 45 8.87 3.07 -5.12
C HIS A 45 7.77 3.99 -4.57
N THR A 46 7.75 4.27 -3.26
CA THR A 46 6.60 4.94 -2.62
C THR A 46 7.01 6.18 -1.83
N VAL A 47 6.10 7.16 -1.74
CA VAL A 47 6.28 8.35 -0.91
C VAL A 47 6.46 7.99 0.56
N ALA A 48 5.73 6.96 1.04
CA ALA A 48 5.93 6.42 2.38
C ALA A 48 7.35 5.84 2.58
N GLY A 49 7.91 5.19 1.56
CA GLY A 49 9.30 4.73 1.56
C GLY A 49 10.29 5.89 1.65
N VAL A 50 10.06 6.96 0.87
CA VAL A 50 10.88 8.20 0.92
C VAL A 50 10.89 8.78 2.32
N GLU A 51 9.72 8.94 2.95
CA GLU A 51 9.62 9.49 4.31
C GLU A 51 10.23 8.55 5.36
N ALA A 52 10.09 7.23 5.19
CA ALA A 52 10.72 6.24 6.06
C ALA A 52 12.25 6.27 6.00
N ILE A 53 12.84 6.52 4.83
CA ILE A 53 14.28 6.72 4.66
C ILE A 53 14.71 8.05 5.28
N ARG A 54 14.03 9.16 4.93
CA ARG A 54 14.33 10.50 5.46
C ARG A 54 14.28 10.55 6.99
N ARG A 55 13.31 9.89 7.61
CA ARG A 55 13.21 9.79 9.08
C ARG A 55 14.43 9.10 9.69
N ARG A 56 14.94 8.03 9.08
CA ARG A 56 16.14 7.32 9.56
C ARG A 56 17.41 8.13 9.35
N LEU A 57 17.55 8.80 8.20
CA LEU A 57 18.64 9.74 7.96
C LEU A 57 18.68 10.86 9.03
N ARG A 58 17.53 11.46 9.35
CA ARG A 58 17.42 12.46 10.44
C ARG A 58 17.80 11.89 11.80
N LYS A 59 17.31 10.69 12.15
CA LYS A 59 17.67 10.01 13.40
C LYS A 59 19.17 9.77 13.52
N ARG A 60 19.84 9.57 12.39
CA ARG A 60 21.29 9.39 12.26
C ARG A 60 22.07 10.69 12.07
N GLN A 61 21.39 11.84 12.09
CA GLN A 61 22.00 13.16 11.88
C GLN A 61 22.77 13.25 10.54
N VAL A 62 22.35 12.51 9.52
CA VAL A 62 22.92 12.65 8.17
C VAL A 62 22.46 13.97 7.57
N HIS A 63 23.42 14.82 7.21
CA HIS A 63 23.14 16.14 6.63
C HIS A 63 22.41 16.00 5.28
N GLY A 64 21.43 16.88 5.05
CA GLY A 64 20.62 16.86 3.83
C GLY A 64 21.45 16.99 2.54
N GLU A 65 22.59 17.67 2.59
CA GLU A 65 23.49 17.83 1.45
C GLU A 65 24.14 16.51 1.00
N LYS A 66 24.27 15.53 1.90
CA LYS A 66 24.82 14.20 1.57
C LYS A 66 23.87 13.32 0.79
N THR A 67 22.57 13.63 0.77
CA THR A 67 21.59 12.70 0.19
C THR A 67 20.50 13.40 -0.60
N GLN A 68 20.02 12.77 -1.66
CA GLN A 68 18.75 13.10 -2.27
C GLN A 68 17.86 11.86 -2.23
N VAL A 69 16.68 11.96 -1.62
CA VAL A 69 15.75 10.83 -1.50
C VAL A 69 14.49 11.14 -2.28
N ASP A 70 14.18 10.29 -3.25
CA ASP A 70 13.02 10.43 -4.13
C ASP A 70 12.36 9.09 -4.43
N THR A 71 11.12 9.13 -4.93
CA THR A 71 10.58 7.98 -5.63
C THR A 71 11.21 7.89 -7.02
N ILE A 72 11.37 6.67 -7.57
CA ILE A 72 11.87 6.49 -8.93
C ILE A 72 10.96 7.26 -9.91
N ALA A 73 9.63 7.15 -9.73
CA ALA A 73 8.63 7.87 -10.52
C ALA A 73 8.84 9.40 -10.54
N ALA A 74 8.95 10.03 -9.36
CA ALA A 74 9.09 11.48 -9.26
C ALA A 74 10.44 11.96 -9.79
N TRP A 75 11.52 11.23 -9.50
CA TRP A 75 12.85 11.55 -10.01
C TRP A 75 12.86 11.49 -11.54
N SER A 76 12.40 10.39 -12.13
CA SER A 76 12.34 10.21 -13.58
C SER A 76 11.48 11.27 -14.26
N TYR A 77 10.32 11.58 -13.70
CA TYR A 77 9.44 12.62 -14.24
C TYR A 77 10.12 13.98 -14.30
N ARG A 78 10.77 14.42 -13.21
CA ARG A 78 11.46 15.72 -13.17
C ARG A 78 12.55 15.79 -14.23
N TRP A 79 13.37 14.75 -14.37
CA TRP A 79 14.45 14.72 -15.36
C TRP A 79 13.93 14.64 -16.80
N ALA A 80 12.99 13.74 -17.09
CA ALA A 80 12.41 13.61 -18.42
C ALA A 80 11.71 14.90 -18.87
N ARG A 81 11.00 15.58 -17.96
CA ARG A 81 10.29 16.85 -18.25
C ARG A 81 11.22 18.05 -18.39
N ALA A 82 12.36 18.06 -17.67
CA ALA A 82 13.36 19.13 -17.79
C ALA A 82 14.12 19.09 -19.13
N PHE A 83 14.24 17.91 -19.74
CA PHE A 83 14.94 17.71 -21.02
C PHE A 83 14.02 17.03 -22.05
N PRO A 84 12.90 17.67 -22.46
CA PRO A 84 11.83 17.00 -23.21
C PRO A 84 12.27 16.51 -24.60
N VAL A 85 13.21 17.22 -25.26
CA VAL A 85 13.75 16.82 -26.56
C VAL A 85 14.60 15.56 -26.45
N ASN A 86 15.55 15.53 -25.50
CA ASN A 86 16.45 14.40 -25.31
C ASN A 86 15.78 13.19 -24.64
N SER A 87 14.78 13.42 -23.78
CA SER A 87 14.03 12.34 -23.14
C SER A 87 12.97 11.73 -24.06
N GLY A 88 12.46 12.49 -25.03
CA GLY A 88 11.35 12.08 -25.89
C GLY A 88 10.00 12.01 -25.17
N LEU A 89 9.88 12.55 -23.95
CA LEU A 89 8.61 12.58 -23.23
C LEU A 89 7.63 13.54 -23.94
N ALA A 90 6.47 13.01 -24.36
CA ALA A 90 5.45 13.80 -25.04
C ALA A 90 5.04 15.04 -24.22
N SER A 91 4.95 16.20 -24.88
CA SER A 91 4.54 17.46 -24.24
C SER A 91 3.14 17.37 -23.63
N SER A 92 2.26 16.60 -24.28
CA SER A 92 0.89 16.30 -23.87
C SER A 92 0.77 15.33 -22.69
N TRP A 93 1.87 14.69 -22.25
CA TRP A 93 1.81 13.77 -21.12
C TRP A 93 1.42 14.52 -19.84
N THR A 94 0.44 13.98 -19.10
CA THR A 94 0.02 14.46 -17.78
C THR A 94 -0.05 13.30 -16.80
N ALA A 95 0.04 13.58 -15.49
CA ALA A 95 -0.12 12.56 -14.46
C ALA A 95 -1.50 11.89 -14.47
N GLN A 96 -2.49 12.49 -15.14
CA GLN A 96 -3.83 11.94 -15.35
C GLN A 96 -3.82 10.77 -16.36
N SER A 97 -2.89 10.76 -17.33
CA SER A 97 -2.76 9.65 -18.28
C SER A 97 -2.35 8.34 -17.60
N ARG A 98 -1.69 8.45 -16.42
CA ARG A 98 -1.16 7.34 -15.61
C ARG A 98 -0.17 6.43 -16.34
N ASP A 99 0.31 6.83 -17.51
CA ASP A 99 1.35 6.10 -18.24
C ASP A 99 2.73 6.41 -17.64
N TRP A 100 3.00 5.85 -16.47
CA TRP A 100 4.28 5.98 -15.79
C TRP A 100 5.40 5.19 -16.49
N THR A 101 5.06 4.19 -17.30
CA THR A 101 6.03 3.45 -18.12
C THR A 101 6.64 4.36 -19.18
N ALA A 102 5.87 5.24 -19.82
CA ALA A 102 6.42 6.27 -20.72
C ALA A 102 7.41 7.19 -20.00
N VAL A 103 7.14 7.58 -18.75
CA VAL A 103 8.05 8.40 -17.94
C VAL A 103 9.36 7.65 -17.64
N MET A 104 9.28 6.37 -17.26
CA MET A 104 10.47 5.55 -17.00
C MET A 104 11.33 5.41 -18.26
N ASN A 105 10.71 5.09 -19.39
CA ASN A 105 11.39 4.95 -20.67
C ASN A 105 12.04 6.27 -21.13
N ALA A 106 11.35 7.40 -20.97
CA ALA A 106 11.89 8.71 -21.33
C ALA A 106 13.10 9.09 -20.46
N ALA A 107 13.03 8.82 -19.16
CA ALA A 107 14.17 9.05 -18.26
C ALA A 107 15.36 8.13 -18.58
N ALA A 108 15.10 6.85 -18.90
CA ALA A 108 16.16 5.93 -19.35
C ALA A 108 16.83 6.43 -20.63
N SER A 109 16.05 6.79 -21.65
CA SER A 109 16.56 7.35 -22.91
C SER A 109 17.38 8.62 -22.70
N LEU A 110 16.95 9.50 -21.78
CA LEU A 110 17.70 10.70 -21.43
C LEU A 110 19.09 10.37 -20.86
N VAL A 111 19.17 9.42 -19.92
CA VAL A 111 20.46 9.01 -19.32
C VAL A 111 21.33 8.30 -20.36
N GLU A 112 20.77 7.38 -21.14
CA GLU A 112 21.46 6.64 -22.20
C GLU A 112 22.01 7.54 -23.31
N SER A 113 21.33 8.66 -23.61
CA SER A 113 21.81 9.64 -24.59
C SER A 113 23.10 10.36 -24.17
N GLY A 114 23.48 10.29 -22.89
CA GLY A 114 24.62 10.99 -22.34
C GLY A 114 24.41 12.48 -22.08
N ALA A 115 23.27 13.06 -22.50
CA ALA A 115 22.99 14.51 -22.40
C ALA A 115 23.09 15.06 -20.97
N VAL A 116 22.78 14.23 -19.97
CA VAL A 116 22.79 14.61 -18.54
C VAL A 116 23.92 13.96 -17.75
N GLY A 117 24.81 13.20 -18.42
CA GLY A 117 25.83 12.40 -17.74
C GLY A 117 26.80 13.22 -16.89
N SER A 118 27.25 14.37 -17.40
CA SER A 118 28.15 15.28 -16.66
C SER A 118 27.47 15.88 -15.43
N ILE A 119 26.22 16.31 -15.55
CA ILE A 119 25.44 16.90 -14.46
C ILE A 119 25.19 15.85 -13.37
N LEU A 120 24.83 14.62 -13.75
CA LEU A 120 24.60 13.53 -12.80
C LEU A 120 25.87 13.15 -12.04
N LYS A 121 27.02 13.01 -12.73
CA LYS A 121 28.32 12.74 -12.11
C LYS A 121 28.80 13.87 -11.18
N ALA A 122 28.48 15.11 -11.52
CA ALA A 122 28.79 16.26 -10.67
C ALA A 122 27.85 16.36 -9.45
N SER A 123 26.65 15.78 -9.54
CA SER A 123 25.63 15.86 -8.49
C SER A 123 25.70 14.71 -7.49
N PHE A 124 26.10 13.52 -7.94
CA PHE A 124 26.05 12.29 -7.14
C PHE A 124 27.27 11.39 -7.36
N ASP A 125 27.80 10.87 -6.26
CA ASP A 125 28.87 9.86 -6.24
C ASP A 125 28.34 8.45 -6.50
N GLY A 126 27.04 8.23 -6.25
CA GLY A 126 26.37 6.98 -6.54
C GLY A 126 24.88 6.99 -6.24
N VAL A 127 24.24 5.88 -6.60
CA VAL A 127 22.81 5.64 -6.42
C VAL A 127 22.55 4.36 -5.61
N LEU A 128 21.60 4.45 -4.68
CA LEU A 128 21.07 3.35 -3.88
C LEU A 128 19.61 3.15 -4.23
N VAL A 129 19.21 1.92 -4.56
CA VAL A 129 17.83 1.62 -4.92
C VAL A 129 17.23 0.61 -3.95
N ASP A 130 16.18 1.02 -3.24
CA ASP A 130 15.41 0.19 -2.31
C ASP A 130 14.23 -0.50 -3.02
N GLU A 131 13.79 -1.62 -2.47
CA GLU A 131 12.67 -2.45 -2.95
C GLU A 131 12.84 -2.91 -4.41
N TYR A 132 14.07 -3.26 -4.79
CA TYR A 132 14.41 -3.51 -6.19
C TYR A 132 13.66 -4.69 -6.82
N GLN A 133 13.15 -5.63 -6.02
CA GLN A 133 12.27 -6.70 -6.51
C GLN A 133 10.96 -6.20 -7.16
N ASP A 134 10.57 -4.95 -6.89
CA ASP A 134 9.36 -4.32 -7.44
C ASP A 134 9.67 -3.44 -8.67
N CYS A 135 10.93 -3.40 -9.11
CA CYS A 135 11.29 -2.76 -10.37
C CYS A 135 10.69 -3.55 -11.54
N THR A 136 10.06 -2.84 -12.46
CA THR A 136 9.68 -3.39 -13.77
C THR A 136 10.85 -3.36 -14.75
N VAL A 137 10.67 -3.92 -15.95
CA VAL A 137 11.67 -3.86 -17.02
C VAL A 137 12.07 -2.41 -17.33
N SER A 138 11.11 -1.47 -17.38
CA SER A 138 11.43 -0.05 -17.62
C SER A 138 12.22 0.60 -16.47
N HIS A 139 11.88 0.28 -15.21
CA HIS A 139 12.66 0.73 -14.05
C HIS A 139 14.10 0.16 -14.10
N HIS A 140 14.24 -1.13 -14.42
CA HIS A 140 15.53 -1.81 -14.52
C HIS A 140 16.42 -1.18 -15.60
N ARG A 141 15.86 -0.85 -16.77
CA ARG A 141 16.59 -0.14 -17.85
C ARG A 141 17.16 1.18 -17.36
N LEU A 142 16.36 2.00 -16.68
CA LEU A 142 16.83 3.27 -16.11
C LEU A 142 17.98 3.06 -15.12
N VAL A 143 17.83 2.14 -14.16
CA VAL A 143 18.86 1.92 -13.14
C VAL A 143 20.15 1.33 -13.74
N LYS A 144 20.04 0.53 -14.81
CA LYS A 144 21.20 0.09 -15.60
C LYS A 144 21.90 1.24 -16.31
N ALA A 145 21.15 2.18 -16.87
CA ALA A 145 21.75 3.37 -17.48
C ALA A 145 22.50 4.22 -16.44
N LEU A 146 21.92 4.39 -15.24
CA LEU A 146 22.58 5.07 -14.12
C LEU A 146 23.86 4.34 -13.67
N SER A 147 23.88 3.01 -13.66
CA SER A 147 25.07 2.25 -13.26
C SER A 147 26.23 2.31 -14.25
N GLN A 148 26.03 2.83 -15.46
CA GLN A 148 27.12 3.11 -16.41
C GLN A 148 27.84 4.44 -16.12
N ILE A 149 27.25 5.32 -15.33
CA ILE A 149 27.78 6.67 -15.08
C ILE A 149 28.22 6.91 -13.63
N MET A 150 27.70 6.15 -12.67
CA MET A 150 28.03 6.29 -11.25
C MET A 150 27.93 4.94 -10.53
N ARG A 151 28.46 4.87 -9.30
CA ARG A 151 28.32 3.66 -8.47
C ARG A 151 26.84 3.36 -8.24
N CYS A 152 26.45 2.09 -8.26
CA CYS A 152 25.03 1.72 -8.19
C CYS A 152 24.80 0.44 -7.39
N TYR A 153 24.07 0.56 -6.28
CA TYR A 153 23.77 -0.55 -5.39
C TYR A 153 22.27 -0.74 -5.23
N VAL A 154 21.82 -1.97 -5.39
CA VAL A 154 20.40 -2.33 -5.34
C VAL A 154 20.11 -3.27 -4.18
N PHE A 155 18.99 -3.06 -3.50
CA PHE A 155 18.58 -3.83 -2.33
C PHE A 155 17.16 -4.34 -2.52
N GLY A 156 16.93 -5.63 -2.33
CA GLY A 156 15.61 -6.21 -2.53
C GLY A 156 15.43 -7.60 -1.94
N ASP A 157 14.19 -8.08 -1.92
CA ASP A 157 13.82 -9.44 -1.49
C ASP A 157 12.94 -10.07 -2.57
N PRO A 158 13.45 -11.00 -3.41
CA PRO A 158 12.67 -11.56 -4.52
C PRO A 158 11.38 -12.25 -4.05
N LEU A 159 11.33 -12.77 -2.81
CA LEU A 159 10.12 -13.36 -2.25
C LEU A 159 9.01 -12.32 -1.95
N GLN A 160 9.31 -11.02 -1.99
CA GLN A 160 8.32 -9.94 -1.84
C GLN A 160 7.86 -9.35 -3.16
N ALA A 161 8.22 -9.90 -4.32
CA ALA A 161 7.80 -9.43 -5.64
C ALA A 161 6.29 -9.66 -5.88
N ILE A 162 5.44 -8.74 -5.40
CA ILE A 162 3.96 -8.84 -5.46
C ILE A 162 3.30 -7.62 -6.14
N PHE A 163 4.09 -6.77 -6.80
CA PHE A 163 3.59 -5.59 -7.53
C PHE A 163 3.69 -5.71 -9.06
N GLY A 164 3.80 -6.94 -9.58
CA GLY A 164 3.83 -7.21 -11.02
C GLY A 164 2.45 -7.12 -11.66
N PHE A 165 1.95 -5.90 -11.83
CA PHE A 165 0.67 -5.62 -12.48
C PHE A 165 0.88 -4.85 -13.79
N GLY A 166 -0.06 -5.00 -14.72
CA GLY A 166 -0.08 -4.24 -15.98
C GLY A 166 0.81 -4.83 -17.06
N ASN A 167 1.12 -4.00 -18.06
CA ASN A 167 1.81 -4.43 -19.28
C ASN A 167 3.35 -4.37 -19.20
N ASP A 168 3.89 -3.82 -18.10
CA ASP A 168 5.33 -3.71 -17.86
C ASP A 168 5.69 -4.67 -16.71
N PRO A 169 6.21 -5.88 -17.01
CA PRO A 169 6.41 -6.92 -16.00
C PRO A 169 7.54 -6.58 -15.04
N LEU A 170 7.53 -7.21 -13.86
CA LEU A 170 8.67 -7.14 -12.93
C LEU A 170 9.92 -7.72 -13.60
N VAL A 171 11.07 -7.11 -13.31
CA VAL A 171 12.35 -7.66 -13.70
C VAL A 171 12.60 -8.95 -12.93
N ASP A 172 13.06 -9.99 -13.64
CA ASP A 172 13.46 -11.23 -12.98
C ASP A 172 14.73 -11.00 -12.14
N TRP A 173 14.71 -11.46 -10.89
CA TRP A 173 15.80 -11.18 -9.97
C TRP A 173 17.06 -11.99 -10.35
N GLU A 174 16.89 -13.28 -10.61
CA GLU A 174 17.98 -14.22 -10.85
C GLU A 174 18.64 -14.04 -12.22
N SER A 175 17.85 -13.93 -13.29
CA SER A 175 18.37 -13.89 -14.66
C SER A 175 18.76 -12.50 -15.15
N GLU A 176 18.12 -11.44 -14.66
CA GLU A 176 18.35 -10.06 -15.12
C GLU A 176 18.99 -9.18 -14.04
N THR A 177 18.44 -9.15 -12.81
CA THR A 177 18.96 -8.27 -11.75
C THR A 177 20.37 -8.67 -11.32
N ILE A 178 20.61 -9.93 -10.97
CA ILE A 178 21.93 -10.41 -10.53
C ILE A 178 22.97 -10.29 -11.66
N LYS A 179 22.54 -10.48 -12.92
CA LYS A 179 23.39 -10.30 -14.10
C LYS A 179 23.87 -8.85 -14.25
N ALA A 180 22.98 -7.89 -14.01
CA ALA A 180 23.32 -6.47 -14.08
C ALA A 180 24.09 -5.99 -12.83
N PHE A 181 23.71 -6.47 -11.66
CA PHE A 181 24.18 -6.09 -10.33
C PHE A 181 24.58 -7.35 -9.55
N PRO A 182 25.86 -7.77 -9.58
CA PRO A 182 26.31 -9.01 -8.96
C PRO A 182 25.96 -9.10 -7.47
N LEU A 183 25.47 -10.26 -7.04
CA LEU A 183 25.01 -10.48 -5.66
C LEU A 183 26.20 -10.56 -4.70
N ALA A 184 26.23 -9.67 -3.71
CA ALA A 184 27.24 -9.67 -2.65
C ALA A 184 26.93 -10.65 -1.50
N GLY A 185 25.65 -10.96 -1.31
CA GLY A 185 25.16 -11.85 -0.26
C GLY A 185 23.72 -11.56 0.14
N SER A 186 23.26 -12.24 1.20
CA SER A 186 21.93 -12.08 1.77
C SER A 186 22.00 -11.77 3.27
N PHE A 187 21.19 -10.82 3.75
CA PHE A 187 21.10 -10.54 5.19
C PHE A 187 20.42 -11.70 5.93
N SER A 188 20.90 -11.99 7.14
CA SER A 188 20.45 -13.13 7.95
C SER A 188 19.94 -12.74 9.34
N THR A 189 20.14 -11.50 9.79
CA THR A 189 19.73 -11.08 11.12
C THR A 189 18.31 -10.52 11.11
N GLY A 190 17.38 -11.19 11.80
CA GLY A 190 15.97 -10.77 11.93
C GLY A 190 15.76 -9.57 12.85
N HIS A 191 16.30 -8.40 12.52
CA HIS A 191 16.28 -7.20 13.35
C HIS A 191 14.88 -6.78 13.85
N ARG A 192 13.84 -6.90 13.02
CA ARG A 192 12.45 -6.59 13.41
C ARG A 192 12.02 -7.42 14.62
N TRP A 193 12.21 -8.73 14.54
CA TRP A 193 11.76 -9.68 15.55
C TRP A 193 12.61 -9.59 16.83
N ASN A 194 13.92 -9.36 16.68
CA ASN A 194 14.79 -9.07 17.81
C ASN A 194 14.34 -7.82 18.58
N GLN A 195 13.95 -6.76 17.88
CA GLN A 195 13.43 -5.53 18.50
C GLN A 195 12.05 -5.73 19.14
N ALA A 196 11.22 -6.59 18.56
CA ALA A 196 9.90 -6.91 19.09
C ALA A 196 9.94 -7.83 20.33
N GLY A 197 11.08 -8.45 20.61
CA GLY A 197 11.26 -9.40 21.70
C GLY A 197 10.87 -10.84 21.36
N ASP A 198 10.72 -11.16 20.07
CA ASP A 198 10.27 -12.47 19.57
C ASP A 198 11.25 -13.05 18.51
N PRO A 199 12.55 -13.24 18.84
CA PRO A 199 13.59 -13.63 17.87
C PRO A 199 13.31 -14.96 17.16
N ASP A 200 12.62 -15.90 17.83
CA ASP A 200 12.29 -17.23 17.28
C ASP A 200 11.48 -17.14 15.99
N LEU A 201 10.56 -16.18 15.90
CA LEU A 201 9.77 -15.95 14.68
C LEU A 201 10.68 -15.54 13.52
N GLY A 202 11.61 -14.62 13.78
CA GLY A 202 12.54 -14.14 12.77
C GLY A 202 13.51 -15.22 12.28
N MET A 203 14.07 -16.00 13.22
CA MET A 203 14.94 -17.12 12.89
C MET A 203 14.22 -18.18 12.06
N TRP A 204 12.98 -18.53 12.45
CA TRP A 204 12.17 -19.50 11.71
C TRP A 204 11.83 -19.00 10.30
N LEU A 205 11.36 -17.75 10.15
CA LEU A 205 11.03 -17.18 8.83
C LEU A 205 12.24 -17.13 7.89
N ILE A 206 13.42 -16.82 8.41
CA ILE A 206 14.67 -16.80 7.63
C ILE A 206 15.09 -18.22 7.23
N ALA A 207 15.03 -19.18 8.17
CA ALA A 207 15.36 -20.57 7.91
C ALA A 207 14.44 -21.23 6.87
N GLN A 208 13.15 -20.85 6.85
CA GLN A 208 12.16 -21.40 5.92
C GLN A 208 12.21 -20.80 4.49
N ARG A 209 13.07 -19.80 4.23
CA ARG A 209 13.16 -19.14 2.92
C ARG A 209 13.35 -20.10 1.74
N PRO A 210 14.20 -21.14 1.80
CA PRO A 210 14.32 -22.11 0.71
C PRO A 210 13.00 -22.82 0.40
N ASN A 211 12.23 -23.17 1.42
CA ASN A 211 10.90 -23.79 1.26
C ASN A 211 9.91 -22.81 0.64
N PHE A 212 9.89 -21.55 1.11
CA PHE A 212 9.04 -20.51 0.53
C PHE A 212 9.37 -20.22 -0.93
N ARG A 213 10.65 -20.26 -1.32
CA ARG A 213 11.08 -20.17 -2.73
C ARG A 213 10.53 -21.35 -3.55
N ALA A 214 10.57 -22.56 -3.00
CA ALA A 214 10.00 -23.74 -3.66
C ALA A 214 8.46 -23.76 -3.66
N GLY A 215 7.79 -22.81 -2.99
CA GLY A 215 6.34 -22.79 -2.83
C GLY A 215 5.82 -23.75 -1.75
N ASN A 216 6.71 -24.29 -0.91
CA ASN A 216 6.36 -25.25 0.14
C ASN A 216 6.16 -24.56 1.48
N PHE A 217 5.05 -24.90 2.15
CA PHE A 217 4.66 -24.36 3.45
C PHE A 217 4.35 -25.51 4.41
N ASP A 218 5.08 -25.57 5.51
CA ASP A 218 4.90 -26.55 6.59
C ASP A 218 4.89 -25.82 7.94
N PHE A 219 3.76 -25.92 8.63
CA PHE A 219 3.54 -25.30 9.94
C PHE A 219 3.56 -26.30 11.10
N ALA A 220 3.85 -27.59 10.86
CA ALA A 220 3.87 -28.61 11.90
C ALA A 220 4.97 -28.38 12.96
N ASN A 221 6.13 -27.87 12.51
CA ASN A 221 7.28 -27.56 13.37
C ASN A 221 7.50 -26.05 13.55
N ALA A 222 6.43 -25.25 13.43
CA ALA A 222 6.51 -23.81 13.60
C ALA A 222 6.68 -23.44 15.09
N PRO A 223 7.35 -22.31 15.41
CA PRO A 223 7.50 -21.85 16.80
C PRO A 223 6.13 -21.51 17.41
N ASN A 224 6.05 -21.47 18.75
CA ASN A 224 4.79 -21.23 19.50
C ASN A 224 4.04 -19.95 19.10
N CYS A 225 4.75 -18.95 18.56
CA CYS A 225 4.18 -17.70 18.05
C CYS A 225 3.48 -17.85 16.69
N VAL A 226 3.56 -19.02 16.05
CA VAL A 226 2.86 -19.37 14.82
C VAL A 226 1.81 -20.43 15.16
N THR A 227 0.54 -20.09 14.99
CA THR A 227 -0.58 -21.01 15.25
C THR A 227 -1.26 -21.36 13.95
N TRP A 228 -1.37 -22.65 13.64
CA TRP A 228 -2.19 -23.14 12.55
C TRP A 228 -3.54 -23.64 13.09
N VAL A 229 -4.62 -23.32 12.39
CA VAL A 229 -5.98 -23.79 12.67
C VAL A 229 -6.57 -24.34 11.37
N GLN A 230 -7.08 -25.56 11.44
CA GLN A 230 -7.76 -26.17 10.31
C GLN A 230 -9.01 -25.37 9.94
N SER A 231 -9.17 -25.04 8.66
CA SER A 231 -10.29 -24.28 8.14
C SER A 231 -10.66 -24.79 6.75
N ALA A 232 -11.92 -24.64 6.34
CA ALA A 232 -12.30 -24.82 4.93
C ALA A 232 -11.53 -23.85 4.02
N GLU A 233 -11.39 -24.19 2.73
CA GLU A 233 -10.66 -23.41 1.72
C GLU A 233 -11.30 -22.04 1.46
N GLU A 234 -12.63 -21.96 1.58
CA GLU A 234 -13.41 -20.73 1.47
C GLU A 234 -14.38 -20.65 2.64
N ARG A 235 -14.55 -19.44 3.20
CA ARG A 235 -15.49 -19.20 4.30
C ARG A 235 -16.08 -17.82 4.19
N GLU A 236 -17.39 -17.74 4.43
CA GLU A 236 -18.07 -16.45 4.52
C GLU A 236 -17.44 -15.56 5.62
N PRO A 237 -17.30 -14.25 5.38
CA PRO A 237 -16.71 -13.31 6.35
C PRO A 237 -17.29 -13.40 7.76
N ARG A 238 -18.59 -13.68 7.87
CA ARG A 238 -19.29 -13.83 9.17
C ARG A 238 -18.76 -15.01 9.98
N ASP A 239 -18.38 -16.11 9.32
CA ASP A 239 -17.98 -17.35 9.97
C ASP A 239 -16.52 -17.25 10.45
N LEU A 240 -15.71 -16.39 9.82
CA LEU A 240 -14.32 -16.12 10.21
C LEU A 240 -14.19 -15.31 11.51
N LYS A 241 -15.25 -14.64 11.95
CA LYS A 241 -15.24 -13.78 13.16
C LYS A 241 -14.63 -14.48 14.37
N GLY A 242 -14.98 -15.75 14.57
CA GLY A 242 -14.54 -16.55 15.69
C GLY A 242 -13.03 -16.79 15.71
N ASP A 243 -12.35 -16.75 14.55
CA ASP A 243 -10.93 -17.10 14.41
C ASP A 243 -10.02 -15.86 14.26
N CYS A 244 -10.59 -14.72 13.87
CA CYS A 244 -9.91 -13.45 13.57
C CYS A 244 -9.48 -12.64 14.81
N PHE A 245 -8.82 -13.32 15.76
CA PHE A 245 -8.22 -12.73 16.94
C PHE A 245 -6.82 -13.31 17.19
N ALA A 246 -5.96 -12.59 17.90
CA ALA A 246 -4.63 -13.07 18.26
C ALA A 246 -4.54 -13.39 19.77
N LYS A 247 -3.93 -14.53 20.09
CA LYS A 247 -3.66 -14.89 21.49
C LYS A 247 -2.61 -13.93 22.06
N GLY A 248 -2.85 -13.42 23.27
CA GLY A 248 -1.92 -12.51 23.94
C GLY A 248 -1.93 -11.07 23.41
N MET A 249 -2.96 -10.67 22.67
CA MET A 249 -3.17 -9.27 22.29
C MET A 249 -3.33 -8.39 23.54
N ARG A 250 -2.56 -7.30 23.63
CA ARG A 250 -2.61 -6.31 24.71
C ARG A 250 -3.06 -4.95 24.17
N ASP A 251 -3.44 -4.05 25.07
CA ASP A 251 -3.71 -2.67 24.69
C ASP A 251 -2.46 -2.04 24.04
N GLY A 252 -2.68 -1.33 22.93
CA GLY A 252 -1.62 -0.76 22.10
C GLY A 252 -1.04 -1.71 21.04
N HIS A 253 -1.31 -3.03 21.11
CA HIS A 253 -0.91 -3.93 20.04
C HIS A 253 -1.76 -3.74 18.79
N THR A 254 -1.15 -3.98 17.63
CA THR A 254 -1.76 -3.92 16.32
C THR A 254 -2.06 -5.32 15.77
N LEU A 255 -3.24 -5.50 15.18
CA LEU A 255 -3.69 -6.74 14.54
C LEU A 255 -4.09 -6.47 13.10
N SER A 256 -3.49 -7.20 12.16
CA SER A 256 -3.95 -7.24 10.77
C SER A 256 -4.51 -8.60 10.42
N VAL A 257 -5.78 -8.63 10.01
CA VAL A 257 -6.39 -9.79 9.36
C VAL A 257 -6.20 -9.63 7.85
N LEU A 258 -5.51 -10.59 7.24
CA LEU A 258 -5.27 -10.63 5.81
C LEU A 258 -6.32 -11.54 5.17
N HIS A 259 -7.00 -10.99 4.19
CA HIS A 259 -8.08 -11.64 3.46
C HIS A 259 -7.98 -11.35 1.95
N SER A 260 -8.85 -11.96 1.15
CA SER A 260 -8.82 -11.93 -0.32
C SER A 260 -8.47 -10.57 -0.89
N SER A 261 -7.55 -10.51 -1.86
CA SER A 261 -7.10 -9.27 -2.49
C SER A 261 -8.14 -8.66 -3.44
N VAL A 262 -9.04 -9.48 -3.99
CA VAL A 262 -10.03 -9.08 -5.00
C VAL A 262 -11.41 -8.78 -4.41
N ASN A 263 -11.73 -9.29 -3.21
CA ASN A 263 -13.03 -9.10 -2.56
C ASN A 263 -12.99 -7.95 -1.53
N ASP A 264 -13.15 -6.69 -1.97
CA ASP A 264 -13.16 -5.53 -1.06
C ASP A 264 -14.41 -5.47 -0.17
N ALA A 265 -15.56 -5.92 -0.68
CA ALA A 265 -16.80 -6.05 0.09
C ALA A 265 -16.64 -7.05 1.24
N GLY A 266 -16.11 -8.25 0.99
CA GLY A 266 -15.86 -9.27 2.01
C GLY A 266 -14.87 -8.79 3.09
N ARG A 267 -13.84 -8.03 2.71
CA ARG A 267 -12.95 -7.38 3.70
C ARG A 267 -13.69 -6.37 4.58
N ALA A 268 -14.59 -5.57 4.01
CA ALA A 268 -15.38 -4.61 4.77
C ALA A 268 -16.41 -5.29 5.68
N GLU A 269 -17.03 -6.38 5.24
CA GLU A 269 -17.94 -7.19 6.06
C GLU A 269 -17.20 -7.86 7.21
N LEU A 270 -16.06 -8.49 6.95
CA LEU A 270 -15.22 -9.07 8.00
C LEU A 270 -14.82 -8.01 9.02
N ALA A 271 -14.41 -6.83 8.56
CA ALA A 271 -14.06 -5.70 9.42
C ALA A 271 -15.22 -5.28 10.33
N LYS A 272 -16.46 -5.24 9.83
CA LYS A 272 -17.67 -5.00 10.66
C LYS A 272 -17.82 -6.07 11.74
N PHE A 273 -17.72 -7.35 11.37
CA PHE A 273 -17.96 -8.45 12.31
C PHE A 273 -16.96 -8.52 13.46
N ILE A 274 -15.71 -8.13 13.23
CA ILE A 274 -14.63 -8.17 14.23
C ILE A 274 -14.36 -6.83 14.91
N GLY A 275 -15.12 -5.78 14.56
CA GLY A 275 -14.92 -4.42 15.09
C GLY A 275 -13.57 -3.82 14.69
N ALA A 276 -13.20 -3.98 13.41
CA ALA A 276 -11.98 -3.46 12.81
C ALA A 276 -12.29 -2.46 11.69
N THR A 277 -11.24 -1.86 11.12
CA THR A 277 -11.33 -1.04 9.92
C THR A 277 -10.66 -1.71 8.72
N THR A 278 -11.05 -1.40 7.51
CA THR A 278 -10.31 -1.84 6.32
C THR A 278 -8.98 -1.10 6.15
N VAL A 279 -8.02 -1.73 5.49
CA VAL A 279 -6.91 -1.05 4.81
C VAL A 279 -7.27 -1.03 3.33
N GLU A 280 -7.23 0.15 2.69
CA GLU A 280 -7.67 0.33 1.31
C GLU A 280 -6.70 1.14 0.45
N PRO A 281 -6.76 0.98 -0.89
CA PRO A 281 -6.05 1.86 -1.80
C PRO A 281 -6.66 3.26 -1.80
N ILE A 282 -5.81 4.29 -1.83
CA ILE A 282 -6.24 5.69 -1.97
C ILE A 282 -6.70 5.92 -3.42
N GLY A 283 -7.91 6.43 -3.62
CA GLY A 283 -8.49 6.58 -4.96
C GLY A 283 -8.90 5.23 -5.57
N GLY A 284 -9.38 4.30 -4.73
CA GLY A 284 -9.71 2.92 -5.11
C GLY A 284 -10.91 2.79 -6.06
N ARG A 285 -11.27 1.55 -6.42
CA ARG A 285 -12.40 1.26 -7.32
C ARG A 285 -13.74 1.76 -6.77
N ALA A 286 -14.05 1.45 -5.52
CA ALA A 286 -15.30 1.87 -4.86
C ALA A 286 -15.46 3.39 -4.85
N GLU A 287 -14.37 4.13 -4.60
CA GLU A 287 -14.36 5.60 -4.62
C GLU A 287 -14.66 6.15 -6.01
N ARG A 288 -14.03 5.60 -7.06
CA ARG A 288 -14.26 6.01 -8.44
C ARG A 288 -15.68 5.70 -8.92
N ASN A 289 -16.14 4.47 -8.65
CA ASN A 289 -17.51 4.06 -8.98
C ASN A 289 -18.54 4.99 -8.33
N PHE A 290 -18.28 5.44 -7.10
CA PHE A 290 -19.13 6.40 -6.43
C PHE A 290 -19.11 7.76 -7.12
N TYR A 291 -17.94 8.29 -7.50
CA TYR A 291 -17.87 9.54 -8.28
C TYR A 291 -18.57 9.44 -9.64
N ASP A 292 -18.50 8.30 -10.31
CA ASP A 292 -19.24 8.07 -11.56
C ASP A 292 -20.76 8.05 -11.31
N ALA A 293 -21.21 7.47 -10.20
CA ALA A 293 -22.60 7.53 -9.77
C ALA A 293 -23.06 8.97 -9.48
N LEU A 294 -22.22 9.82 -8.87
CA LEU A 294 -22.55 11.23 -8.64
C LEU A 294 -22.75 12.02 -9.94
N ARG A 295 -22.03 11.65 -11.01
CA ARG A 295 -22.15 12.32 -12.31
C ARG A 295 -23.34 11.86 -13.13
N SER A 296 -23.78 10.61 -12.92
CA SER A 296 -24.75 9.94 -13.80
C SER A 296 -26.12 9.71 -13.18
N LEU A 297 -26.23 9.68 -11.86
CA LEU A 297 -27.48 9.39 -11.15
C LEU A 297 -28.08 10.64 -10.53
N THR A 298 -29.41 10.66 -10.46
CA THR A 298 -30.19 11.72 -9.79
C THR A 298 -31.35 11.09 -9.01
N GLY A 299 -32.09 11.90 -8.25
CA GLY A 299 -33.29 11.46 -7.55
C GLY A 299 -33.03 10.29 -6.58
N THR A 300 -33.94 9.32 -6.54
CA THR A 300 -33.85 8.15 -5.66
C THR A 300 -32.70 7.20 -6.02
N HIS A 301 -32.23 7.19 -7.28
CA HIS A 301 -31.08 6.40 -7.67
C HIS A 301 -29.78 6.93 -7.05
N LEU A 302 -29.61 8.25 -7.00
CA LEU A 302 -28.48 8.88 -6.31
C LEU A 302 -28.51 8.59 -4.80
N VAL A 303 -29.69 8.68 -4.17
CA VAL A 303 -29.88 8.27 -2.78
C VAL A 303 -29.46 6.80 -2.58
N GLY A 304 -29.83 5.93 -3.52
CA GLY A 304 -29.43 4.53 -3.55
C GLY A 304 -27.91 4.35 -3.52
N ALA A 305 -27.17 5.10 -4.35
CA ALA A 305 -25.71 5.06 -4.39
C ALA A 305 -25.06 5.58 -3.10
N VAL A 306 -25.61 6.64 -2.49
CA VAL A 306 -25.14 7.17 -1.20
C VAL A 306 -25.34 6.14 -0.09
N LEU A 307 -26.50 5.47 -0.06
CA LEU A 307 -26.79 4.41 0.90
C LEU A 307 -25.93 3.16 0.67
N GLU A 308 -25.57 2.83 -0.56
CA GLU A 308 -24.62 1.74 -0.84
C GLU A 308 -23.21 2.07 -0.35
N LEU A 309 -22.74 3.28 -0.61
CA LEU A 309 -21.47 3.74 -0.07
C LEU A 309 -21.47 3.68 1.47
N ALA A 310 -22.50 4.25 2.10
CA ALA A 310 -22.65 4.28 3.55
C ALA A 310 -22.78 2.87 4.15
N GLY A 311 -23.60 2.02 3.52
CA GLY A 311 -23.79 0.63 3.90
C GLY A 311 -22.50 -0.18 3.82
N SER A 312 -21.63 0.09 2.84
CA SER A 312 -20.31 -0.55 2.77
C SER A 312 -19.31 0.04 3.78
N GLY A 313 -19.37 1.36 4.01
CA GLY A 313 -18.33 2.10 4.72
C GLY A 313 -18.51 2.24 6.23
N PHE A 314 -19.72 2.00 6.73
CA PHE A 314 -20.05 2.08 8.14
C PHE A 314 -20.69 0.77 8.63
N ALA A 315 -20.43 0.39 9.88
CA ALA A 315 -21.26 -0.56 10.61
C ALA A 315 -22.43 0.19 11.24
N GLY A 316 -23.61 -0.44 11.32
CA GLY A 316 -24.80 0.17 11.95
C GLY A 316 -25.55 1.20 11.09
N ALA A 317 -25.12 1.45 9.85
CA ALA A 317 -25.76 2.45 8.99
C ALA A 317 -27.22 2.12 8.58
N ASN A 318 -27.66 0.86 8.72
CA ASN A 318 -29.02 0.41 8.40
C ASN A 318 -29.50 0.90 7.02
N ALA A 319 -28.63 0.75 6.02
CA ALA A 319 -28.82 1.35 4.69
C ALA A 319 -30.08 0.84 3.98
N ALA A 320 -30.41 -0.45 4.15
CA ALA A 320 -31.58 -1.06 3.54
C ALA A 320 -32.89 -0.53 4.16
N GLU A 321 -32.93 -0.40 5.48
CA GLU A 321 -34.06 0.21 6.20
C GLU A 321 -34.24 1.67 5.82
N LYS A 322 -33.14 2.44 5.80
CA LYS A 322 -33.15 3.85 5.40
C LYS A 322 -33.62 4.04 3.96
N ARG A 323 -33.26 3.14 3.03
CA ARG A 323 -33.75 3.20 1.64
C ARG A 323 -35.27 3.14 1.57
N LYS A 324 -35.86 2.11 2.19
CA LYS A 324 -37.33 1.95 2.28
C LYS A 324 -37.99 3.16 2.94
N ARG A 325 -37.33 3.68 3.98
CA ARG A 325 -37.84 4.82 4.75
C ARG A 325 -37.85 6.12 3.94
N VAL A 326 -36.78 6.41 3.19
CA VAL A 326 -36.69 7.57 2.30
C VAL A 326 -37.71 7.48 1.16
N GLU A 327 -37.87 6.31 0.54
CA GLU A 327 -38.92 6.08 -0.47
C GLU A 327 -40.32 6.36 0.09
N SER A 328 -40.60 5.91 1.31
CA SER A 328 -41.86 6.20 2.01
C SER A 328 -42.07 7.70 2.25
N ILE A 329 -41.03 8.41 2.69
CA ILE A 329 -41.06 9.86 2.95
C ILE A 329 -41.34 10.64 1.65
N LEU A 330 -40.68 10.27 0.55
CA LEU A 330 -40.82 10.94 -0.73
C LEU A 330 -42.20 10.69 -1.37
N ASN A 331 -42.70 9.45 -1.30
CA ASN A 331 -43.96 9.07 -1.97
C ASN A 331 -45.21 9.38 -1.14
N ASN A 332 -45.13 9.42 0.19
CA ASN A 332 -46.29 9.57 1.07
C ASN A 332 -46.04 10.58 2.21
N PRO A 333 -45.69 11.85 1.91
CA PRO A 333 -45.30 12.81 2.94
C PRO A 333 -46.42 13.11 3.94
N SER A 334 -47.69 13.04 3.54
CA SER A 334 -48.86 13.29 4.39
C SER A 334 -49.24 12.12 5.31
N ARG A 335 -48.66 10.93 5.14
CA ARG A 335 -48.95 9.74 5.95
C ARG A 335 -47.86 9.42 6.98
N MET A 336 -46.92 10.34 7.20
CA MET A 336 -45.81 10.16 8.14
C MET A 336 -46.28 10.23 9.60
N ARG A 337 -46.21 9.11 10.32
CA ARG A 337 -46.48 9.04 11.77
C ARG A 337 -45.27 9.33 12.65
N VAL A 338 -44.08 8.98 12.15
CA VAL A 338 -42.80 9.20 12.83
C VAL A 338 -42.02 10.26 12.04
N PRO A 339 -41.45 11.29 12.67
CA PRO A 339 -40.58 12.25 11.99
C PRO A 339 -39.32 11.60 11.41
N PRO A 340 -38.80 12.07 10.26
CA PRO A 340 -37.52 11.61 9.73
C PRO A 340 -36.36 11.91 10.69
N THR A 341 -35.38 11.00 10.79
CA THR A 341 -34.09 11.32 11.44
C THR A 341 -33.31 12.36 10.63
N PRO A 342 -32.29 13.03 11.21
CA PRO A 342 -31.45 13.96 10.45
C PRO A 342 -30.83 13.32 9.19
N ALA A 343 -30.41 12.05 9.27
CA ALA A 343 -29.89 11.33 8.12
C ALA A 343 -30.97 11.03 7.07
N GLU A 344 -32.16 10.59 7.48
CA GLU A 344 -33.28 10.34 6.55
C GLU A 344 -33.76 11.62 5.86
N PHE A 345 -33.76 12.75 6.59
CA PHE A 345 -34.07 14.06 6.04
C PHE A 345 -33.01 14.49 5.02
N ALA A 346 -31.72 14.41 5.38
CA ALA A 346 -30.62 14.74 4.46
C ALA A 346 -30.63 13.87 3.19
N LEU A 347 -30.90 12.55 3.33
CA LEU A 347 -31.04 11.65 2.19
C LEU A 347 -32.26 12.00 1.32
N SER A 348 -33.36 12.41 1.93
CA SER A 348 -34.56 12.85 1.19
C SER A 348 -34.31 14.16 0.43
N ASN A 349 -33.43 15.04 0.95
CA ASN A 349 -33.03 16.27 0.27
C ASN A 349 -32.22 15.99 -0.99
N ILE A 350 -31.33 14.98 -1.00
CA ILE A 350 -30.56 14.58 -2.20
C ILE A 350 -31.48 14.27 -3.39
N ALA A 351 -32.63 13.65 -3.14
CA ALA A 351 -33.57 13.31 -4.21
C ALA A 351 -34.21 14.55 -4.87
N ARG A 352 -34.22 15.70 -4.17
CA ARG A 352 -34.77 16.98 -4.64
C ARG A 352 -33.68 17.91 -5.17
N ASP A 353 -32.53 17.93 -4.50
CA ASP A 353 -31.34 18.69 -4.83
C ASP A 353 -30.13 17.74 -4.91
N PRO A 354 -29.69 17.31 -6.11
CA PRO A 354 -28.57 16.41 -6.29
C PRO A 354 -27.20 17.11 -6.14
N SER A 355 -27.11 18.15 -5.29
CA SER A 355 -25.87 18.89 -5.07
C SER A 355 -24.84 18.07 -4.28
N LEU A 356 -23.55 18.32 -4.53
CA LEU A 356 -22.44 17.70 -3.79
C LEU A 356 -22.51 18.02 -2.29
N ASN A 357 -23.05 19.20 -1.94
CA ASN A 357 -23.27 19.58 -0.54
C ASN A 357 -24.33 18.71 0.13
N ALA A 358 -25.48 18.47 -0.53
CA ALA A 358 -26.52 17.58 0.01
C ALA A 358 -25.99 16.15 0.23
N VAL A 359 -25.16 15.64 -0.69
CA VAL A 359 -24.50 14.33 -0.53
C VAL A 359 -23.54 14.33 0.65
N LEU A 360 -22.70 15.36 0.79
CA LEU A 360 -21.76 15.50 1.91
C LEU A 360 -22.50 15.56 3.25
N ASP A 361 -23.59 16.32 3.32
CA ASP A 361 -24.42 16.48 4.51
C ASP A 361 -25.07 15.15 4.93
N ALA A 362 -25.59 14.37 3.98
CA ALA A 362 -26.13 13.04 4.28
C ALA A 362 -25.07 12.09 4.84
N LEU A 363 -23.87 12.06 4.25
CA LEU A 363 -22.76 11.24 4.77
C LEU A 363 -22.33 11.68 6.19
N ASN A 364 -22.33 12.99 6.45
CA ASN A 364 -22.04 13.53 7.78
C ASN A 364 -23.13 13.15 8.79
N CYS A 365 -24.41 13.25 8.43
CA CYS A 365 -25.53 12.90 9.30
C CYS A 365 -25.51 11.41 9.65
N ILE A 366 -25.29 10.53 8.67
CA ILE A 366 -25.17 9.08 8.92
C ILE A 366 -24.01 8.79 9.88
N ALA A 367 -22.86 9.44 9.70
CA ALA A 367 -21.70 9.23 10.57
C ALA A 367 -21.91 9.66 12.02
N LEU A 368 -22.92 10.51 12.30
CA LEU A 368 -23.25 11.00 13.64
C LEU A 368 -24.36 10.20 14.34
N GLU A 369 -24.99 9.24 13.65
CA GLU A 369 -26.07 8.45 14.24
C GLU A 369 -25.56 7.53 15.37
N PRO A 370 -26.31 7.38 16.48
CA PRO A 370 -25.96 6.44 17.53
C PRO A 370 -25.81 5.00 17.00
N GLY A 371 -24.71 4.34 17.39
CA GLY A 371 -24.42 2.97 16.96
C GLY A 371 -23.76 2.85 15.58
N VAL A 372 -23.54 3.96 14.87
CA VAL A 372 -22.79 3.97 13.62
C VAL A 372 -21.29 4.06 13.90
N THR A 373 -20.51 3.15 13.31
CA THR A 373 -19.04 3.17 13.40
C THR A 373 -18.39 3.11 12.03
N LEU A 374 -17.30 3.85 11.86
CA LEU A 374 -16.57 3.93 10.60
C LEU A 374 -15.72 2.67 10.37
N VAL A 375 -15.96 1.97 9.27
CA VAL A 375 -15.28 0.72 8.90
C VAL A 375 -14.32 0.92 7.74
N ARG A 376 -14.68 1.75 6.75
CA ARG A 376 -13.87 2.04 5.55
C ARG A 376 -13.34 3.48 5.57
N PRO A 377 -12.39 3.80 6.46
CA PRO A 377 -11.96 5.17 6.67
C PRO A 377 -11.25 5.77 5.46
N GLU A 378 -10.48 5.00 4.70
CA GLU A 378 -9.80 5.55 3.53
C GLU A 378 -10.82 5.96 2.45
N LEU A 379 -11.84 5.13 2.21
CA LEU A 379 -12.91 5.42 1.27
C LEU A 379 -13.77 6.61 1.72
N ILE A 380 -14.39 6.52 2.90
CA ILE A 380 -15.36 7.51 3.37
C ILE A 380 -14.72 8.88 3.60
N ASN A 381 -13.54 8.94 4.22
CA ASN A 381 -12.87 10.22 4.43
C ASN A 381 -12.31 10.79 3.12
N GLY A 382 -11.96 9.93 2.14
CA GLY A 382 -11.58 10.36 0.79
C GLY A 382 -12.74 11.06 0.10
N VAL A 383 -13.88 10.38 0.02
CA VAL A 383 -15.11 10.93 -0.57
C VAL A 383 -15.51 12.23 0.14
N ARG A 384 -15.59 12.25 1.48
CA ARG A 384 -15.97 13.46 2.22
C ARG A 384 -15.01 14.63 1.98
N ALA A 385 -13.70 14.37 1.93
CA ALA A 385 -12.70 15.41 1.67
C ALA A 385 -12.80 15.95 0.23
N THR A 386 -13.01 15.07 -0.76
CA THR A 386 -13.20 15.46 -2.16
C THR A 386 -14.47 16.30 -2.34
N LEU A 387 -15.61 15.84 -1.80
CA LEU A 387 -16.87 16.58 -1.88
C LEU A 387 -16.75 17.96 -1.21
N ARG A 388 -16.14 18.01 -0.02
CA ARG A 388 -15.89 19.28 0.67
C ARG A 388 -15.02 20.22 -0.17
N HIS A 389 -13.97 19.70 -0.80
CA HIS A 389 -13.10 20.52 -1.63
C HIS A 389 -13.84 21.13 -2.82
N CYS A 390 -14.74 20.38 -3.48
CA CYS A 390 -15.61 20.91 -4.54
C CYS A 390 -16.62 21.94 -4.02
N VAL A 391 -17.22 21.71 -2.84
CA VAL A 391 -18.18 22.65 -2.24
C VAL A 391 -17.50 23.98 -1.86
N GLU A 392 -16.28 23.91 -1.33
CA GLU A 392 -15.49 25.09 -0.96
C GLU A 392 -14.88 25.80 -2.19
N ASN A 393 -14.75 25.11 -3.33
CA ASN A 393 -14.14 25.62 -4.55
C ASN A 393 -15.00 25.26 -5.78
N PRO A 394 -16.08 26.01 -6.08
CA PRO A 394 -17.07 25.63 -7.10
C PRO A 394 -16.52 25.47 -8.53
N ASP A 395 -15.41 26.13 -8.86
CA ASP A 395 -14.77 26.03 -10.18
C ASP A 395 -13.97 24.73 -10.37
N VAL A 396 -13.67 24.00 -9.29
CA VAL A 396 -12.86 22.78 -9.32
C VAL A 396 -13.72 21.58 -9.69
N GLN A 397 -13.36 20.91 -10.78
CA GLN A 397 -14.03 19.69 -11.22
C GLN A 397 -13.78 18.54 -10.23
N LEU A 398 -14.78 17.67 -10.08
CA LEU A 398 -14.73 16.52 -9.15
C LEU A 398 -13.50 15.62 -9.38
N GLU A 399 -13.08 15.46 -10.63
CA GLU A 399 -11.91 14.66 -10.97
C GLU A 399 -10.61 15.27 -10.43
N ASP A 400 -10.40 16.57 -10.65
CA ASP A 400 -9.23 17.31 -10.16
C ASP A 400 -9.19 17.34 -8.64
N ALA A 401 -10.34 17.58 -8.01
CA ALA A 401 -10.49 17.53 -6.56
C ALA A 401 -10.10 16.15 -6.00
N SER A 402 -10.59 15.07 -6.62
CA SER A 402 -10.30 13.71 -6.19
C SER A 402 -8.82 13.36 -6.35
N TRP A 403 -8.19 13.83 -7.43
CA TRP A 403 -6.76 13.63 -7.67
C TRP A 403 -5.92 14.37 -6.64
N HIS A 404 -6.25 15.64 -6.36
CA HIS A 404 -5.58 16.46 -5.37
C HIS A 404 -5.67 15.82 -3.96
N VAL A 405 -6.89 15.47 -3.52
CA VAL A 405 -7.12 14.81 -2.22
C VAL A 405 -6.37 13.48 -2.13
N ALA A 406 -6.39 12.67 -3.19
CA ALA A 406 -5.64 11.42 -3.22
C ALA A 406 -4.12 11.65 -3.08
N ASN A 407 -3.58 12.68 -3.74
CA ASN A 407 -2.15 12.97 -3.66
C ASN A 407 -1.73 13.43 -2.25
N THR A 408 -2.44 14.39 -1.66
CA THR A 408 -2.19 14.86 -0.29
C THR A 408 -2.23 13.71 0.73
N ARG A 409 -3.12 12.73 0.54
CA ARG A 409 -3.22 11.58 1.44
C ARG A 409 -2.08 10.58 1.26
N ARG A 410 -1.56 10.40 0.06
CA ARG A 410 -0.36 9.57 -0.18
C ARG A 410 0.86 10.16 0.51
N GLU A 411 0.97 11.49 0.53
CA GLU A 411 2.06 12.22 1.21
C GLU A 411 1.98 12.09 2.73
N LYS A 412 0.78 12.23 3.32
CA LYS A 412 0.58 12.04 4.77
C LYS A 412 0.85 10.61 5.23
N GLY A 413 0.75 9.63 4.32
CA GLY A 413 0.87 8.21 4.64
C GLY A 413 -0.39 7.64 5.28
N ARG A 414 -0.34 6.34 5.58
CA ARG A 414 -1.47 5.60 6.16
C ARG A 414 -1.44 5.67 7.69
N ILE A 415 -2.62 5.76 8.29
CA ILE A 415 -2.81 5.59 9.74
C ILE A 415 -3.05 4.11 10.01
N ILE A 416 -2.14 3.45 10.72
CA ILE A 416 -2.31 2.07 11.17
C ILE A 416 -3.21 2.09 12.40
N ARG A 417 -4.35 1.42 12.32
CA ARG A 417 -5.29 1.26 13.45
C ARG A 417 -5.03 -0.06 14.16
N ASN A 418 -5.41 -0.13 15.44
CA ASN A 418 -5.14 -1.30 16.29
C ASN A 418 -5.71 -2.61 15.75
N ARG A 419 -6.82 -2.56 14.99
CA ARG A 419 -7.39 -3.72 14.31
C ARG A 419 -7.75 -3.35 12.89
N SER A 420 -7.19 -4.08 11.94
CA SER A 420 -7.45 -3.83 10.52
C SER A 420 -7.67 -5.10 9.71
N VAL A 421 -8.46 -5.00 8.65
CA VAL A 421 -8.61 -6.04 7.62
C VAL A 421 -8.04 -5.53 6.30
N GLY A 422 -7.08 -6.24 5.74
CA GLY A 422 -6.41 -5.85 4.50
C GLY A 422 -6.13 -7.04 3.60
N SER A 423 -5.47 -6.78 2.47
CA SER A 423 -4.83 -7.80 1.66
C SER A 423 -3.32 -7.65 1.73
N THR A 424 -2.56 -8.69 1.38
CA THR A 424 -1.09 -8.66 1.33
C THR A 424 -0.54 -7.46 0.56
N LEU A 425 -1.18 -7.07 -0.55
CA LEU A 425 -0.83 -5.91 -1.37
C LEU A 425 -0.89 -4.60 -0.59
N LEU A 426 -1.93 -4.45 0.24
CA LEU A 426 -2.23 -3.21 0.96
C LEU A 426 -1.40 -3.07 2.23
N VAL A 427 -1.02 -4.20 2.83
CA VAL A 427 -0.18 -4.25 4.04
C VAL A 427 1.31 -4.38 3.76
N LYS A 428 1.72 -4.53 2.50
CA LYS A 428 3.15 -4.57 2.15
C LYS A 428 3.82 -3.25 2.57
N GLY A 429 4.98 -3.37 3.21
CA GLY A 429 5.70 -2.25 3.81
C GLY A 429 5.14 -1.78 5.18
N LEU A 430 4.05 -2.38 5.67
CA LEU A 430 3.54 -2.16 7.02
C LEU A 430 3.97 -3.30 7.94
N GLU A 431 3.97 -3.03 9.24
CA GLU A 431 4.36 -3.96 10.30
C GLU A 431 3.25 -4.00 11.34
N PHE A 432 2.92 -5.19 11.83
CA PHE A 432 1.89 -5.41 12.85
C PHE A 432 2.43 -6.33 13.93
N ASP A 433 1.94 -6.17 15.16
CA ASP A 433 2.28 -7.10 16.24
C ASP A 433 1.75 -8.50 15.92
N HIS A 434 0.50 -8.57 15.49
CA HIS A 434 -0.18 -9.82 15.21
C HIS A 434 -0.78 -9.83 13.81
N VAL A 435 -0.70 -10.99 13.15
CA VAL A 435 -1.31 -11.21 11.83
C VAL A 435 -2.18 -12.46 11.86
N VAL A 436 -3.38 -12.37 11.29
CA VAL A 436 -4.23 -13.54 10.98
C VAL A 436 -4.32 -13.66 9.47
N ILE A 437 -4.01 -14.83 8.92
CA ILE A 437 -4.09 -15.13 7.49
C ILE A 437 -5.32 -16.02 7.28
N THR A 438 -6.35 -15.48 6.62
CA THR A 438 -7.55 -16.26 6.28
C THR A 438 -7.28 -17.21 5.09
N PRO A 439 -8.12 -18.23 4.85
CA PRO A 439 -7.90 -19.19 3.77
C PRO A 439 -7.73 -18.54 2.38
N GLU A 440 -8.52 -17.51 2.10
CA GLU A 440 -8.52 -16.80 0.80
C GLU A 440 -7.45 -15.69 0.69
N ALA A 441 -6.60 -15.51 1.70
CA ALA A 441 -5.70 -14.35 1.76
C ALA A 441 -4.57 -14.39 0.72
N CYS A 442 -4.11 -15.60 0.37
CA CYS A 442 -2.86 -15.82 -0.34
C CYS A 442 -3.04 -16.85 -1.46
N THR A 443 -2.70 -16.46 -2.69
CA THR A 443 -2.84 -17.30 -3.89
C THR A 443 -1.50 -17.77 -4.46
N THR A 444 -0.38 -17.17 -4.03
CA THR A 444 0.96 -17.49 -4.54
C THR A 444 1.96 -17.54 -3.40
N ARG A 445 3.11 -18.20 -3.64
CA ARG A 445 4.23 -18.25 -2.68
C ARG A 445 4.67 -16.87 -2.19
N HIS A 446 4.65 -15.86 -3.07
CA HIS A 446 5.04 -14.48 -2.72
C HIS A 446 4.02 -13.84 -1.77
N HIS A 447 2.72 -14.06 -2.01
CA HIS A 447 1.67 -13.58 -1.12
C HIS A 447 1.77 -14.22 0.27
N TRP A 448 1.97 -15.53 0.33
CA TRP A 448 2.18 -16.25 1.59
C TRP A 448 3.39 -15.74 2.36
N TYR A 449 4.54 -15.58 1.70
CA TYR A 449 5.74 -15.05 2.35
C TYR A 449 5.54 -13.62 2.86
N VAL A 450 4.92 -12.74 2.06
CA VAL A 450 4.60 -11.37 2.51
C VAL A 450 3.68 -11.41 3.74
N ALA A 451 2.63 -12.22 3.71
CA ALA A 451 1.67 -12.36 4.81
C ALA A 451 2.35 -12.80 6.12
N LEU A 452 3.13 -13.89 6.06
CA LEU A 452 3.86 -14.45 7.20
C LEU A 452 4.84 -13.44 7.80
N THR A 453 5.49 -12.65 6.95
CA THR A 453 6.49 -11.67 7.37
C THR A 453 5.92 -10.31 7.77
N ARG A 454 4.60 -10.12 7.84
CA ARG A 454 4.02 -8.87 8.36
C ARG A 454 3.96 -8.81 9.90
N ALA A 455 3.95 -9.96 10.56
CA ALA A 455 3.89 -10.04 12.01
C ALA A 455 5.26 -9.83 12.65
N ALA A 456 5.28 -9.07 13.74
CA ALA A 456 6.43 -8.89 14.60
C ALA A 456 6.40 -9.81 15.84
N LYS A 457 5.20 -10.24 16.28
CA LYS A 457 5.02 -11.07 17.48
C LYS A 457 4.36 -12.41 17.21
N SER A 458 3.24 -12.46 16.50
CA SER A 458 2.56 -13.74 16.23
C SER A 458 1.83 -13.80 14.90
N VAL A 459 1.76 -15.01 14.33
CA VAL A 459 0.96 -15.31 13.14
C VAL A 459 -0.07 -16.39 13.47
N LYS A 460 -1.34 -16.18 13.10
CA LYS A 460 -2.35 -17.23 13.03
C LYS A 460 -2.68 -17.53 11.57
N ILE A 461 -2.73 -18.80 11.21
CA ILE A 461 -2.93 -19.28 9.85
C ILE A 461 -4.17 -20.15 9.82
N LEU A 462 -5.12 -19.80 8.96
CA LEU A 462 -6.32 -20.58 8.69
C LEU A 462 -6.17 -21.23 7.32
N SER A 463 -6.04 -22.55 7.27
CA SER A 463 -5.92 -23.30 6.01
C SER A 463 -6.44 -24.73 6.15
N ALA A 464 -6.75 -25.38 5.03
CA ALA A 464 -7.26 -26.76 5.02
C ALA A 464 -6.25 -27.79 5.54
N LYS A 465 -4.96 -27.55 5.28
CA LYS A 465 -3.84 -28.42 5.68
C LYS A 465 -2.75 -27.60 6.36
N SER A 466 -2.06 -28.20 7.32
CA SER A 466 -0.87 -27.63 7.97
C SER A 466 0.38 -27.70 7.08
N MET A 467 0.34 -28.53 6.04
CA MET A 467 1.40 -28.72 5.05
C MET A 467 0.82 -28.68 3.64
N PHE A 468 1.38 -27.84 2.77
CA PHE A 468 0.94 -27.71 1.37
C PHE A 468 2.01 -27.04 0.49
N SER A 469 1.79 -27.11 -0.82
CA SER A 469 2.57 -26.39 -1.83
C SER A 469 1.64 -25.52 -2.68
N VAL A 470 2.13 -24.37 -3.16
CA VAL A 470 1.39 -23.38 -3.99
C VAL A 470 2.15 -22.93 -5.22
#